data_AF-A0A1A8FYD6-F1
#
_entry.id   AF-A0A1A8FYD6-F1
#
_cell.length_a   1.000
_cell.length_b   1.000
_cell.length_c   1.000
_cell.angle_alpha   90.00
_cell.angle_beta   90.00
_cell.angle_gamma   90.00
#
_symmetry.space_group_name_H-M   'P 1'
#
loop_
_entity.id
_entity.type
_entity.pdbx_description
1 polymer ?
#
loop_
_entity_poly.entity_id
_entity_poly.type
_entity_poly.pdbx_seq_one_letter_code
_entity_poly.pdbx_strand_id
1 'polypeptide(L)' 'IRLAWSPVSRATGYKITWRLDDEAETTDIVADNVSSYTIDGLQPNSAYTIRVSPLIGSREGTPSVLNVRTEK' A
#
# COMPACT_ATOMS: atom_id res chain seq x y z
N ILE A 1 -9.42 5.76 -1.94
CA ILE A 1 -9.37 4.39 -2.52
C ILE A 1 -9.22 3.38 -1.39
N ARG A 2 -9.96 2.27 -1.39
CA ARG A 2 -9.84 1.23 -0.35
C ARG A 2 -9.02 0.05 -0.85
N LEU A 3 -7.97 -0.27 -0.11
CA LEU A 3 -7.11 -1.43 -0.31
C LEU A 3 -7.50 -2.54 0.64
N ALA A 4 -7.40 -3.77 0.15
CA ALA A 4 -7.49 -4.97 0.96
C ALA A 4 -6.45 -5.96 0.44
N TRP A 5 -5.71 -6.58 1.35
CA TRP A 5 -4.72 -7.60 1.03
C TRP A 5 -4.92 -8.82 1.91
N SER A 6 -4.37 -9.96 1.47
CA SER A 6 -4.38 -11.16 2.28
C SER A 6 -3.30 -11.05 3.36
N PRO A 7 -3.64 -11.26 4.65
CA PRO A 7 -2.65 -11.25 5.70
C PRO A 7 -1.63 -12.37 5.48
N VAL A 8 -0.35 -12.03 5.63
CA VAL A 8 0.79 -12.94 5.45
C VAL A 8 1.18 -13.51 6.80
N SER A 9 1.26 -14.84 6.90
CA SER A 9 1.71 -15.52 8.13
C SER A 9 3.13 -15.09 8.49
N ARG A 10 3.32 -14.67 9.75
CA ARG A 10 4.56 -14.10 10.31
C ARG A 10 4.83 -12.64 9.96
N ALA A 11 3.96 -11.96 9.21
CA ALA A 11 4.06 -10.52 9.10
C ALA A 11 3.82 -9.89 10.49
N THR A 12 4.71 -9.00 10.88
CA THR A 12 4.64 -8.14 12.07
C THR A 12 4.15 -6.72 11.72
N GLY A 13 3.90 -6.46 10.44
CA GLY A 13 3.33 -5.22 9.92
C GLY A 13 3.23 -5.24 8.41
N TYR A 14 2.71 -4.16 7.82
CA TYR A 14 2.70 -3.95 6.38
C TYR A 14 3.14 -2.53 6.07
N LYS A 15 4.00 -2.39 5.08
CA LYS A 15 4.40 -1.11 4.51
C LYS A 15 3.60 -0.89 3.24
N ILE A 16 2.74 0.12 3.24
CA ILE A 16 1.99 0.56 2.08
C ILE A 16 2.73 1.75 1.49
N THR A 17 3.07 1.66 0.22
CA THR A 17 3.78 2.71 -0.50
C THR A 17 3.01 3.04 -1.76
N TRP A 18 2.64 4.29 -1.97
CA TRP A 18 1.91 4.71 -3.16
C TRP A 18 2.55 5.94 -3.78
N ARG A 19 2.63 5.94 -5.12
CA ARG A 19 3.15 7.07 -5.88
C ARG A 19 2.29 7.33 -7.11
N LEU A 20 2.17 8.60 -7.43
CA LEU A 20 1.70 9.05 -8.74
C LEU A 20 2.90 9.06 -9.71
N ASP A 21 2.66 8.81 -10.99
CA ASP A 21 3.71 8.67 -12.02
C ASP A 21 4.82 9.73 -11.96
N ASP A 22 4.47 10.98 -11.63
CA ASP A 22 5.38 12.14 -11.60
C ASP A 22 5.49 12.80 -10.21
N GLU A 23 4.94 12.18 -9.16
CA GLU A 23 4.85 12.81 -7.83
C GLU A 23 5.64 12.03 -6.77
N ALA A 24 5.77 12.62 -5.58
CA ALA A 24 6.49 12.01 -4.47
C ALA A 24 5.84 10.68 -4.05
N GLU A 25 6.70 9.70 -3.77
CA GLU A 25 6.27 8.44 -3.19
C GLU A 25 5.89 8.66 -1.72
N THR A 26 4.65 8.33 -1.38
CA THR A 26 4.16 8.33 0.00
C THR A 26 4.24 6.93 0.56
N THR A 27 4.66 6.80 1.82
CA THR A 27 4.74 5.52 2.52
C THR A 27 4.06 5.61 3.87
N ASP A 28 3.32 4.56 4.21
CA ASP A 28 2.69 4.37 5.51
C ASP A 28 2.94 2.95 6.01
N ILE A 29 2.98 2.77 7.32
CA ILE A 29 3.23 1.47 7.97
C ILE A 29 2.09 1.19 8.93
N VAL A 30 1.44 0.05 8.71
CA VAL A 30 0.35 -0.44 9.55
C VAL A 30 0.77 -1.70 10.30
N ALA A 31 0.09 -1.97 11.41
CA ALA A 31 0.29 -3.17 12.22
C ALA A 31 -0.13 -4.46 11.49
N ASP A 32 0.34 -5.61 11.97
CA ASP A 32 0.09 -6.92 11.35
C ASP A 32 -1.39 -7.35 11.35
N ASN A 33 -2.16 -6.85 12.31
CA ASN A 33 -3.58 -7.11 12.42
C ASN A 33 -4.42 -6.33 11.39
N VAL A 34 -3.78 -5.46 10.60
CA VAL A 34 -4.44 -4.66 9.56
C VAL A 34 -4.27 -5.34 8.21
N SER A 35 -5.39 -5.68 7.58
CA SER A 35 -5.45 -6.25 6.22
C SER A 35 -6.17 -5.36 5.22
N SER A 36 -6.47 -4.11 5.61
CA SER A 36 -7.11 -3.12 4.76
C SER A 36 -6.67 -1.71 5.12
N TYR A 37 -6.49 -0.86 4.11
CA TYR A 37 -6.11 0.53 4.30
C TYR A 37 -6.83 1.42 3.30
N THR A 38 -7.28 2.58 3.75
CA THR A 38 -7.90 3.57 2.87
C THR A 38 -6.89 4.65 2.61
N ILE A 39 -6.52 4.82 1.34
CA ILE A 39 -5.72 5.97 0.93
C ILE A 39 -6.68 7.11 0.59
N ASP A 40 -6.55 8.20 1.33
CA ASP A 40 -7.25 9.45 1.16
C ASP A 40 -6.33 10.54 0.58
N GLY A 41 -6.90 11.63 0.08
CA GLY A 41 -6.12 12.75 -0.49
C GLY A 41 -5.48 12.47 -1.85
N LEU A 42 -5.90 11.42 -2.55
CA LEU A 42 -5.44 11.12 -3.90
C LEU A 42 -6.05 12.09 -4.92
N GLN A 43 -5.25 12.52 -5.89
CA GLN A 43 -5.74 13.34 -6.99
C GLN A 43 -6.75 12.56 -7.84
N PRO A 44 -7.85 13.17 -8.30
CA PRO A 44 -8.81 12.53 -9.20
C PRO A 44 -8.25 12.32 -10.61
N ASN A 45 -8.74 11.32 -11.34
CA ASN A 45 -8.32 10.97 -12.71
C ASN A 45 -6.81 10.70 -12.87
N SER A 46 -6.20 10.09 -11.86
CA SER A 46 -4.76 9.91 -11.75
C SER A 46 -4.41 8.44 -11.51
N ALA A 47 -3.34 7.96 -12.14
CA ALA A 47 -2.89 6.58 -12.02
C ALA A 47 -1.85 6.45 -10.89
N TYR A 48 -2.21 5.72 -9.85
CA TYR A 48 -1.36 5.45 -8.71
C TYR A 48 -0.81 4.03 -8.75
N THR A 49 0.48 3.90 -8.49
CA THR A 49 1.12 2.60 -8.25
C THR A 49 1.26 2.43 -6.75
N ILE A 50 0.53 1.46 -6.21
CA ILE A 50 0.49 1.12 -4.80
C ILE A 50 1.27 -0.18 -4.61
N ARG A 51 2.07 -0.26 -3.55
CA ARG A 51 2.86 -1.41 -3.16
C ARG A 51 2.59 -1.73 -1.71
N VAL A 52 2.21 -2.97 -1.42
CA VAL A 52 2.01 -3.44 -0.05
C VAL A 52 3.05 -4.53 0.24
N SER A 53 4.04 -4.18 1.06
CA SER A 53 5.10 -5.10 1.48
C SER A 53 4.83 -5.60 2.89
N PRO A 54 4.72 -6.93 3.12
CA PRO A 54 4.68 -7.45 4.48
C PRO A 54 6.03 -7.23 5.15
N LEU A 55 6.01 -6.80 6.41
CA LEU A 55 7.19 -6.67 7.26
C LEU A 55 7.27 -7.89 8.17
N ILE A 56 8.38 -8.63 8.17
CA ILE A 56 8.61 -9.82 9.00
C ILE A 56 9.86 -9.56 9.84
N GLY A 57 9.66 -9.01 11.04
CA GLY A 57 10.76 -8.52 11.87
C GLY A 57 11.53 -7.39 11.16
N SER A 58 12.81 -7.61 10.87
CA SER A 58 13.64 -6.63 10.14
C SER A 58 13.68 -6.85 8.62
N ARG A 59 12.89 -7.80 8.08
CA ARG A 59 12.88 -8.11 6.64
C ARG A 59 11.57 -7.68 6.00
N GLU A 60 11.66 -7.00 4.86
CA GLU A 60 10.54 -6.80 3.94
C GLU A 60 10.33 -8.08 3.12
N GLY A 61 9.13 -8.62 3.12
CA GLY A 61 8.73 -9.74 2.27
C GLY A 61 8.30 -9.27 0.88
N THR A 62 7.68 -10.16 0.11
CA THR A 62 7.32 -9.88 -1.28
C THR A 62 6.25 -8.78 -1.37
N PRO A 63 6.52 -7.65 -2.05
CA PRO A 63 5.53 -6.60 -2.25
C PRO A 63 4.43 -7.05 -3.20
N SER A 64 3.17 -6.78 -2.84
CA SER A 64 2.04 -6.81 -3.75
C SER A 64 1.90 -5.46 -4.43
N VAL A 65 2.02 -5.40 -5.75
CA VAL A 65 1.86 -4.18 -6.53
C VAL A 65 0.44 -4.11 -7.07
N LEU A 66 -0.23 -2.98 -6.85
CA LEU A 66 -1.55 -2.68 -7.36
C LEU A 66 -1.51 -1.35 -8.10
N ASN A 67 -1.87 -1.37 -9.38
CA ASN A 67 -2.07 -0.16 -10.17
C ASN A 67 -3.54 0.21 -10.10
N VAL A 68 -3.84 1.39 -9.58
CA VAL A 68 -5.21 1.88 -9.45
C VAL A 68 -5.33 3.24 -10.12
N ARG A 69 -6.47 3.50 -10.74
CA ARG A 69 -6.79 4.82 -11.29
C ARG A 69 -7.90 5.42 -10.46
N THR A 70 -7.68 6.61 -9.93
CA THR A 70 -8.75 7.37 -9.26
C THR A 70 -9.74 7.83 -10.32
N GLU A 71 -11.04 7.69 -10.04
CA GLU A 71 -12.09 8.24 -10.89
C GLU A 71 -12.29 9.74 -10.63
N LYS A 72 -13.04 10.41 -11.51
CA LYS A 72 -13.30 11.85 -11.47
C LYS A 72 -14.50 12.19 -10.61
#